data_AF-A0A0P8XR78-F1
#
_entry.id   AF-A0A0P8XR78-F1
#
_cell.length_a   1.000
_cell.length_b   1.000
_cell.length_c   1.000
_cell.angle_alpha   90.00
_cell.angle_beta   90.00
_cell.angle_gamma   90.00
#
_symmetry.space_group_name_H-M   'P 1'
#
loop_
_entity.id
_entity.type
_entity.pdbx_description
1 polymer ?
#
loop_
_entity_poly.entity_id
_entity_poly.type
_entity_poly.pdbx_seq_one_letter_code
_entity_poly.pdbx_strand_id
1 'polypeptide(L)'
;MLRWLKERLAQQNEAVATAVAAADLVDKRYAAGLATYLQVLSTQNATLVEKRQLVDLQSRALSLQANLSRALGGGYRPEMTMTANAHSTVADKS
;
A
#
# COMPACT_ATOMS: atom_id res chain seq x y z
N MET A 1 -13.45 -4.77 6.84
CA MET A 1 -12.00 -4.59 6.57
C MET A 1 -11.69 -3.26 5.86
N LEU A 2 -12.34 -2.94 4.73
CA LEU A 2 -12.12 -1.67 3.99
C LEU A 2 -12.33 -0.40 4.83
N ARG A 3 -13.34 -0.36 5.71
CA ARG A 3 -13.57 0.79 6.60
C ARG A 3 -12.42 1.02 7.59
N TRP A 4 -11.94 -0.03 8.25
CA TRP A 4 -10.78 0.05 9.15
C TRP A 4 -9.50 0.50 8.41
N LEU A 5 -9.30 0.04 7.18
CA LEU A 5 -8.14 0.48 6.38
C LEU A 5 -8.22 1.96 6.02
N LYS A 6 -9.42 2.47 5.69
CA LYS A 6 -9.65 3.91 5.46
C LYS A 6 -9.39 4.72 6.73
N GLU A 7 -9.88 4.25 7.88
CA GLU A 7 -9.61 4.84 9.19
C GLU A 7 -8.10 4.94 9.48
N ARG A 8 -7.40 3.83 9.24
CA ARG A 8 -5.95 3.74 9.44
C ARG A 8 -5.18 4.69 8.51
N LEU A 9 -5.63 4.82 7.26
CA LEU A 9 -5.06 5.77 6.30
C LEU A 9 -5.30 7.23 6.72
N ALA A 10 -6.49 7.56 7.25
CA ALA A 10 -6.79 8.89 7.75
C ALA A 10 -5.87 9.26 8.94
N GLN A 11 -5.73 8.34 9.91
CA GLN A 11 -4.83 8.51 11.05
C GLN A 11 -3.37 8.72 10.62
N GLN A 12 -2.87 7.93 9.65
CA GLN A 12 -1.49 8.10 9.17
C GLN A 12 -1.29 9.40 8.39
N ASN A 13 -2.30 9.88 7.65
CA ASN A 13 -2.21 11.20 7.02
C ASN A 13 -2.10 12.32 8.06
N GLU A 14 -2.87 12.24 9.14
CA GLU A 14 -2.79 13.19 10.25
C GLU A 14 -1.41 13.15 10.94
N ALA A 15 -0.86 11.95 11.16
CA ALA A 15 0.47 11.77 11.75
C ALA A 15 1.56 12.41 10.87
N VAL A 16 1.51 12.18 9.55
CA VAL A 16 2.42 12.82 8.59
C VAL A 16 2.28 14.34 8.61
N ALA A 17 1.05 14.86 8.63
CA ALA A 17 0.80 16.31 8.68
C ALA A 17 1.38 16.94 9.95
N THR A 18 1.22 16.26 11.09
CA THR A 18 1.76 16.69 12.39
C THR A 18 3.29 16.68 12.38
N ALA A 19 3.91 15.64 11.81
CA ALA A 19 5.36 15.54 11.69
C ALA A 19 5.94 16.66 10.79
N VAL A 20 5.26 16.97 9.67
CA VAL A 20 5.64 18.08 8.79
C VAL A 20 5.55 19.42 9.52
N ALA A 21 4.45 19.68 10.24
CA ALA A 21 4.30 20.92 11.00
C ALA A 21 5.38 21.06 12.09
N ALA A 22 5.77 19.95 12.73
CA ALA A 22 6.87 19.94 13.69
C ALA A 22 8.23 20.23 13.03
N ALA A 23 8.49 19.69 11.84
CA ALA A 23 9.69 19.99 11.06
C ALA A 23 9.78 21.49 10.73
N ASP A 24 8.68 22.07 10.23
CA ASP A 24 8.60 23.50 9.90
C ASP A 24 8.87 24.39 11.13
N LEU A 25 8.41 23.98 12.32
CA LEU A 25 8.68 24.69 13.57
C LEU A 25 10.16 24.60 13.96
N VAL A 26 10.79 23.42 13.83
CA VAL A 26 12.20 23.23 14.15
C VAL A 26 13.09 23.99 13.18
N ASP A 27 12.73 24.06 11.90
CA ASP A 27 13.44 24.86 10.90
C ASP A 27 13.38 26.36 11.23
N LYS A 28 12.21 26.87 11.66
CA LYS A 28 12.08 28.27 12.13
C LYS A 28 12.94 28.53 13.37
N ARG A 29 12.99 27.59 14.31
CA ARG A 29 13.83 27.71 15.51
C ARG A 29 15.32 27.67 15.15
N TYR A 30 15.72 26.83 14.20
CA TYR A 30 17.09 26.77 13.72
C TYR A 30 17.51 28.08 13.05
N ALA A 31 16.65 28.65 12.19
CA ALA A 31 16.88 29.95 11.58
C ALA A 31 17.02 31.09 12.61
N ALA A 32 16.32 30.98 13.75
CA ALA A 32 16.43 31.90 14.88
C ALA A 32 17.61 31.59 15.83
N GLY A 33 18.42 30.56 15.56
CA GLY A 33 19.50 30.10 16.44
C GLY A 33 19.04 29.38 17.72
N LEU A 34 17.76 29.04 17.81
CA LEU A 34 17.09 28.42 18.97
C LEU A 34 16.97 26.88 18.86
N ALA A 35 17.41 26.31 17.75
CA ALA A 35 17.53 24.86 17.57
C ALA A 35 18.88 24.54 16.91
N THR A 36 19.38 23.34 17.15
CA THR A 36 20.62 22.86 16.55
C THR A 36 20.34 22.11 15.25
N TYR A 37 21.36 22.00 14.39
CA TYR A 37 21.25 21.25 13.14
C TYR A 37 20.89 19.77 13.35
N LEU A 38 21.35 19.15 14.44
CA LEU A 38 20.98 17.78 14.80
C LEU A 38 19.48 17.64 15.11
N GLN A 39 18.89 18.67 15.72
CA GLN A 39 17.46 18.67 16.03
C GLN A 39 16.62 18.75 14.74
N VAL A 40 17.02 19.61 13.79
CA VAL A 40 16.44 19.68 12.45
C VAL A 40 16.49 18.32 11.76
N LEU A 41 17.68 17.70 11.70
CA LEU A 41 17.87 16.40 11.05
C LEU A 41 17.04 15.30 11.70
N SER A 42 16.94 15.27 13.02
CA SER A 42 16.11 14.31 13.76
C SER A 42 14.63 14.44 13.40
N THR A 43 14.11 15.66 13.34
CA THR A 43 12.70 15.91 12.98
C THR A 43 12.42 15.59 11.51
N GLN A 44 13.35 15.88 10.60
CA GLN A 44 13.24 15.49 9.21
C GLN A 44 13.22 13.95 9.05
N ASN A 45 14.07 13.24 9.79
CA ASN A 45 14.09 11.78 9.78
C ASN A 45 12.76 11.20 10.29
N ALA A 46 12.21 11.73 11.39
CA ALA A 46 10.89 11.33 11.89
C ALA A 46 9.80 11.54 10.83
N THR A 47 9.82 12.66 10.11
CA THR A 47 8.89 12.94 9.01
C THR A 47 9.02 11.94 7.86
N LEU A 48 10.24 11.54 7.51
CA LEU A 48 10.48 10.54 6.46
C LEU A 48 9.97 9.16 6.86
N VAL A 49 10.14 8.77 8.13
CA VAL A 49 9.61 7.49 8.65
C VAL A 49 8.08 7.45 8.52
N GLU A 50 7.39 8.51 8.94
CA GLU A 50 5.92 8.58 8.83
C GLU A 50 5.44 8.53 7.37
N LYS A 51 6.11 9.26 6.47
CA LYS A 51 5.79 9.24 5.04
C LYS A 51 5.95 7.83 4.45
N ARG A 52 6.99 7.08 4.83
CA ARG A 52 7.20 5.70 4.39
C ARG A 52 6.08 4.78 4.85
N GLN A 53 5.68 4.87 6.13
CA GLN A 53 4.58 4.07 6.67
C GLN A 53 3.26 4.31 5.92
N LEU A 54 3.00 5.56 5.54
CA LEU A 54 1.83 5.93 4.76
C LEU A 54 1.85 5.29 3.36
N VAL A 55 2.99 5.34 2.66
CA VAL A 55 3.16 4.71 1.33
C VAL A 55 2.97 3.19 1.42
N ASP A 56 3.50 2.54 2.45
CA ASP A 56 3.33 1.10 2.65
C ASP A 56 1.86 0.72 2.84
N LEU A 57 1.09 1.52 3.58
CA LEU A 57 -0.35 1.30 3.76
C LEU A 57 -1.14 1.53 2.48
N GLN A 58 -0.77 2.54 1.68
CA GLN A 58 -1.38 2.78 0.37
C GLN A 58 -1.14 1.60 -0.58
N SER A 59 0.08 1.06 -0.62
CA SER A 59 0.42 -0.12 -1.41
C SER A 59 -0.42 -1.35 -1.03
N ARG A 60 -0.60 -1.58 0.28
CA ARG A 60 -1.47 -2.65 0.79
C ARG A 60 -2.94 -2.43 0.42
N ALA A 61 -3.42 -1.19 0.48
CA ALA A 61 -4.79 -0.85 0.10
C ALA A 61 -5.06 -1.11 -1.38
N LEU A 62 -4.13 -0.71 -2.26
CA LEU A 62 -4.22 -0.97 -3.69
C LEU A 62 -4.23 -2.48 -3.99
N SER A 63 -3.35 -3.24 -3.34
CA SER A 63 -3.30 -4.70 -3.48
C SER A 63 -4.62 -5.38 -3.07
N LEU A 64 -5.21 -4.94 -1.95
CA LEU A 64 -6.52 -5.45 -1.50
C LEU A 64 -7.65 -5.10 -2.47
N GLN A 65 -7.64 -3.88 -3.01
CA GLN A 65 -8.63 -3.45 -4.00
C GLN A 65 -8.51 -4.26 -5.31
N ALA A 66 -7.29 -4.54 -5.76
CA ALA A 66 -7.03 -5.38 -6.94
C ALA A 66 -7.52 -6.83 -6.72
N ASN A 67 -7.24 -7.42 -5.55
CA ASN A 67 -7.72 -8.75 -5.19
C ASN A 67 -9.25 -8.81 -5.12
N LEU A 68 -9.89 -7.79 -4.57
CA LEU A 68 -11.34 -7.69 -4.51
C LEU A 68 -11.96 -7.58 -5.92
N SER A 69 -11.39 -6.73 -6.78
CA SER A 69 -11.81 -6.60 -8.18
C SER A 69 -11.71 -7.93 -8.93
N ARG A 70 -10.61 -8.67 -8.71
CA ARG A 70 -10.43 -10.03 -9.25
C ARG A 70 -11.50 -11.00 -8.73
N ALA A 71 -11.78 -11.00 -7.41
CA ALA A 71 -12.76 -11.89 -6.80
C ALA A 71 -14.22 -11.58 -7.20
N LEU A 72 -14.55 -10.33 -7.50
CA LEU A 72 -15.92 -9.88 -7.82
C LEU A 72 -16.28 -9.94 -9.32
N GLY A 73 -15.34 -10.25 -10.21
CA GLY A 73 -15.66 -10.30 -11.66
C GLY A 73 -14.52 -10.66 -12.61
N GLY A 74 -13.30 -10.86 -12.12
CA GLY A 74 -12.17 -11.36 -12.90
C GLY A 74 -11.94 -12.85 -12.65
N GLY A 75 -12.95 -13.68 -12.98
CA GLY A 75 -12.94 -15.12 -12.76
C GLY A 75 -11.65 -15.79 -13.24
N TYR A 76 -10.75 -16.10 -12.30
CA TYR A 76 -9.71 -17.08 -12.57
C TYR A 76 -10.36 -18.46 -12.46
N ARG A 77 -10.70 -19.03 -13.62
CA ARG A 77 -10.82 -20.48 -13.80
C ARG A 77 -9.43 -20.95 -14.23
N PRO A 78 -8.59 -21.44 -13.30
CA PRO A 78 -7.47 -22.27 -13.71
C PRO A 78 -8.05 -23.44 -14.51
N GLU A 79 -7.66 -23.54 -15.78
CA GLU A 79 -7.75 -24.72 -16.64
C GLU A 79 -9.01 -25.63 -16.54
N MET A 80 -10.14 -25.18 -17.11
CA MET A 80 -11.00 -26.12 -17.85
C MET A 80 -10.58 -26.17 -19.33
N THR A 81 -9.30 -26.43 -19.55
CA THR A 81 -8.72 -26.79 -20.85
C THR A 81 -7.84 -28.02 -20.69
N MET A 82 -8.41 -29.08 -20.11
CA MET A 82 -8.06 -30.46 -20.42
C MET A 82 -9.34 -31.29 -20.60
N THR A 83 -10.30 -30.77 -21.36
CA THR A 83 -11.27 -31.61 -22.07
C THR A 83 -10.96 -31.47 -23.55
N ALA A 84 -10.50 -32.54 -24.22
CA ALA A 84 -10.79 -32.83 -25.65
C ALA A 84 -9.91 -33.89 -26.36
N ASN A 85 -9.03 -34.67 -25.71
CA ASN A 85 -8.24 -35.72 -26.43
C ASN A 85 -8.56 -37.19 -26.09
N ALA A 86 -9.61 -37.50 -25.33
CA ALA A 86 -10.00 -38.89 -25.03
C ALA A 86 -11.17 -39.44 -25.87
N HIS A 87 -11.65 -38.68 -26.88
CA HIS A 87 -12.69 -39.13 -27.82
C HIS A 87 -12.19 -39.12 -29.27
N SER A 88 -11.27 -40.03 -29.62
CA SER A 88 -11.10 -40.48 -31.01
C SER A 88 -10.33 -41.82 -31.12
N THR A 89 -10.69 -42.82 -30.31
CA THR A 89 -10.43 -44.22 -30.67
C THR A 89 -11.75 -44.99 -30.77
N VAL A 90 -12.67 -44.46 -31.58
CA VAL A 90 -13.66 -45.32 -32.24
C VAL A 90 -13.06 -45.66 -33.60
N ALA A 91 -13.10 -46.95 -33.93
CA ALA A 91 -12.66 -47.60 -35.16
C ALA A 91 -11.18 -48.02 -35.18
N ASP A 92 -10.90 -49.19 -34.59
CA ASP A 92 -10.57 -50.29 -35.49
C ASP A 92 -11.33 -51.56 -35.07
N LYS A 93 -11.79 -52.25 -36.09
CA LYS A 93 -12.87 -53.21 -36.14
C LYS A 93 -12.24 -54.54 -36.55
N SER A 94 -12.31 -55.56 -35.69
CA SER A 94 -12.34 -57.00 -36.05
C SER A 94 -12.27 -57.90 -34.84
#